data_AF-A0A1S8S9R9-F1
#
_entry.id   AF-A0A1S8S9R9-F1
#
_cell.length_a   1.000
_cell.length_b   1.000
_cell.length_c   1.000
_cell.angle_alpha   90.00
_cell.angle_beta   90.00
_cell.angle_gamma   90.00
#
_symmetry.space_group_name_H-M   'P 1'
#
loop_
_entity.id
_entity.type
_entity.pdbx_description
1 polymer ?
#
loop_
_entity_poly.entity_id
_entity_poly.type
_entity_poly.pdbx_seq_one_letter_code
_entity_poly.pdbx_strand_id
1 'polypeptide(L)' 'MGIDTVALNGEGFELYCEEGKAVKKGDLLLSFDRKFIKENGLDDITMLVISELNNHKIVDIHIDLDMKANEIILLEYN' A
#
# COMPACT_ATOMS: atom_id res chain seq x y z
N MET A 1 -2.12 -3.63 2.15
CA MET A 1 -3.02 -4.79 2.28
C MET A 1 -2.17 -6.02 2.46
N GLY A 2 -2.49 -6.81 3.49
CA GLY A 2 -1.64 -7.87 4.03
C GLY A 2 -1.52 -9.11 3.17
N ILE A 3 -0.81 -10.11 3.67
CA ILE A 3 -0.74 -11.44 3.06
C ILE A 3 -2.02 -12.21 3.44
N ASP A 4 -2.64 -12.88 2.46
CA ASP A 4 -3.86 -13.69 2.64
C ASP A 4 -5.09 -12.97 3.20
N THR A 5 -5.14 -11.62 3.17
CA THR A 5 -6.25 -10.83 3.73
C THR A 5 -7.57 -10.97 2.95
N VAL A 6 -7.60 -11.68 1.81
CA VAL A 6 -8.83 -12.05 1.11
C VAL A 6 -9.74 -12.90 2.00
N ALA A 7 -9.17 -13.69 2.91
CA ALA A 7 -9.93 -14.51 3.86
C ALA A 7 -10.84 -13.70 4.80
N LEU A 8 -10.57 -12.39 4.98
CA LEU A 8 -11.36 -11.50 5.84
C LEU A 8 -12.64 -10.98 5.17
N ASN A 9 -12.90 -11.31 3.90
CA ASN A 9 -14.11 -10.92 3.17
C ASN A 9 -14.47 -9.42 3.24
N GLY A 10 -13.45 -8.55 3.33
CA GLY A 10 -13.62 -7.10 3.43
C GLY A 10 -13.80 -6.54 4.85
N GLU A 11 -13.89 -7.39 5.87
CA GLU A 11 -13.94 -6.92 7.26
C GLU A 11 -12.63 -6.27 7.70
N GLY A 12 -12.74 -5.15 8.43
CA GLY A 12 -11.59 -4.37 8.86
C GLY A 12 -10.97 -3.49 7.77
N PHE A 13 -11.65 -3.30 6.63
CA PHE A 13 -11.24 -2.44 5.52
C PHE A 13 -12.32 -1.41 5.16
N GLU A 14 -11.92 -0.18 4.87
CA GLU A 14 -12.82 0.88 4.39
C GLU A 14 -12.21 1.58 3.18
N LEU A 15 -12.95 1.58 2.05
CA LEU A 15 -12.56 2.20 0.78
C LEU A 15 -13.07 3.65 0.70
N TYR A 16 -12.20 4.57 0.24
CA TYR A 16 -12.50 5.99 0.06
C TYR A 16 -12.32 6.47 -1.39
N CYS A 17 -12.07 5.52 -2.30
CA CYS A 17 -11.97 5.76 -3.73
C CYS A 17 -12.84 4.78 -4.50
N GLU A 18 -13.18 5.17 -5.73
CA GLU A 18 -13.93 4.36 -6.68
C GLU A 18 -13.06 4.11 -7.91
N GLU A 19 -13.38 3.06 -8.66
CA GLU A 19 -12.67 2.73 -9.90
C GLU A 19 -12.74 3.90 -10.90
N GLY A 20 -11.62 4.16 -11.59
CA GLY A 20 -11.52 5.24 -12.56
C GLY A 20 -11.35 6.65 -11.96
N LYS A 21 -11.43 6.80 -10.63
CA LYS A 21 -11.17 8.08 -9.96
C LYS A 21 -9.71 8.50 -10.15
N ALA A 22 -9.49 9.71 -10.67
CA ALA A 22 -8.17 10.34 -10.67
C ALA A 22 -7.76 10.71 -9.23
N VAL A 23 -6.51 10.42 -8.87
CA VAL A 23 -5.96 10.64 -7.53
C VAL A 23 -4.65 11.39 -7.59
N LYS A 24 -4.25 12.03 -6.49
CA LYS A 24 -2.95 12.67 -6.32
C LYS A 24 -2.23 12.12 -5.08
N LYS A 25 -0.92 12.36 -5.00
CA LYS A 25 -0.11 12.00 -3.82
C LYS A 25 -0.77 12.52 -2.54
N GLY A 26 -0.97 11.61 -1.60
CA GLY A 26 -1.55 11.90 -0.29
C GLY A 26 -3.06 11.74 -0.18
N ASP A 27 -3.77 11.46 -1.28
CA ASP A 27 -5.19 11.12 -1.21
C ASP A 27 -5.38 9.81 -0.42
N LEU A 28 -6.36 9.80 0.49
CA LEU A 28 -6.75 8.60 1.23
C LEU A 28 -7.56 7.69 0.29
N LEU A 29 -7.05 6.48 0.07
CA LEU A 29 -7.69 5.49 -0.82
C LEU A 29 -8.39 4.38 -0.03
N LEU A 30 -7.75 3.93 1.05
CA LEU A 30 -8.16 2.81 1.86
C LEU A 30 -7.65 3.00 3.29
N SER A 31 -8.47 2.63 4.28
CA SER A 31 -8.02 2.43 5.66
C SER A 31 -8.26 0.98 6.06
N PHE A 32 -7.50 0.53 7.06
CA PHE A 32 -7.67 -0.81 7.60
C PHE A 32 -7.26 -0.91 9.07
N ASP A 33 -7.90 -1.82 9.78
CA ASP A 33 -7.58 -2.12 11.17
C ASP A 33 -6.45 -3.17 11.25
N ARG A 34 -5.23 -2.69 11.51
CA ARG A 34 -4.05 -3.53 11.68
C ARG A 34 -4.19 -4.53 12.83
N LYS A 35 -4.88 -4.15 13.90
CA LYS A 35 -5.06 -5.02 15.08
C LYS A 35 -6.01 -6.16 14.72
N PHE A 36 -7.12 -5.85 14.04
CA PHE A 36 -8.06 -6.85 13.55
C PHE A 36 -7.39 -7.90 12.64
N ILE A 37 -6.53 -7.47 11.70
CA ILE A 37 -5.78 -8.40 10.83
C ILE A 37 -4.93 -9.37 11.66
N LYS A 38 -4.17 -8.86 12.63
CA LYS A 38 -3.31 -9.68 13.50
C LYS A 38 -4.11 -10.61 14.41
N GLU A 39 -5.23 -10.17 14.96
CA GLU A 39 -6.11 -10.98 15.81
C GLU A 39 -6.73 -12.15 15.04
N ASN A 40 -6.90 -12.01 13.72
CA ASN A 40 -7.33 -13.09 12.83
C ASN A 40 -6.17 -13.98 12.33
N GLY A 41 -4.96 -13.82 12.87
CA GLY A 41 -3.80 -14.66 12.55
C GLY A 41 -3.18 -14.39 11.19
N LEU A 42 -3.40 -13.20 10.61
CA LEU A 42 -2.86 -12.80 9.32
C LEU A 42 -1.75 -11.75 9.45
N ASP A 43 -0.84 -11.72 8.48
CA ASP A 43 0.26 -10.76 8.43
C ASP A 43 -0.18 -9.42 7.85
N ASP A 44 0.18 -8.33 8.54
CA ASP A 44 -0.06 -6.95 8.07
C ASP A 44 1.06 -6.42 7.15
N ILE A 45 1.94 -7.31 6.68
CA ILE A 45 2.99 -7.02 5.68
C ILE A 45 2.32 -6.64 4.36
N THR A 46 2.56 -5.41 3.90
CA THR A 46 2.01 -4.90 2.65
C THR A 46 3.08 -4.89 1.56
N MET A 47 2.76 -5.47 0.41
CA MET A 47 3.63 -5.46 -0.76
C MET A 47 3.33 -4.27 -1.67
N LEU A 48 4.37 -3.66 -2.22
CA LEU A 48 4.30 -2.72 -3.34
C LEU A 48 4.83 -3.44 -4.59
N VAL A 49 3.99 -3.55 -5.60
CA VAL A 49 4.36 -4.16 -6.89
C VAL A 49 4.14 -3.14 -7.99
N ILE A 50 5.18 -2.89 -8.79
CA ILE A 50 5.09 -2.09 -10.00
C ILE A 50 4.92 -3.06 -11.16
N SER A 51 3.71 -3.14 -11.73
CA SER A 51 3.37 -4.12 -12.77
C SER A 51 3.95 -3.78 -14.14
N GLU A 52 4.16 -2.50 -14.42
CA GLU A 52 4.72 -1.98 -15.67
C GLU A 52 5.45 -0.66 -15.38
N LEU A 53 6.61 -0.47 -16.00
CA LEU A 53 7.45 0.72 -15.82
C LEU A 53 7.18 1.80 -16.86
N ASN A 54 6.47 1.51 -17.96
CA ASN A 54 6.08 2.51 -18.97
C ASN A 54 7.27 3.35 -19.48
N ASN A 55 8.37 2.68 -19.85
CA ASN A 55 9.66 3.27 -20.26
C ASN A 55 10.44 4.01 -19.17
N HIS A 56 9.94 4.06 -17.94
CA HIS A 56 10.69 4.55 -16.80
C HIS A 56 11.71 3.53 -16.33
N LYS A 57 12.75 3.98 -15.61
CA LYS A 57 13.66 3.09 -14.90
C LYS A 57 13.69 3.47 -13.44
N ILE A 58 13.73 2.47 -12.56
CA ILE A 58 14.02 2.67 -11.15
C ILE A 58 15.47 3.14 -11.04
N VAL A 59 15.66 4.31 -10.44
CA VAL A 59 16.95 4.96 -10.26
C VAL A 59 17.52 4.65 -8.88
N ASP A 60 16.66 4.64 -7.86
CA ASP A 60 17.06 4.35 -6.49
C ASP A 60 15.92 3.71 -5.68
N ILE A 61 16.28 2.98 -4.63
CA ILE A 61 15.36 2.33 -3.68
C ILE A 61 15.91 2.51 -2.27
N HIS A 62 15.11 3.13 -1.40
CA HIS A 62 15.47 3.36 0.00
C HIS A 62 14.89 2.25 0.90
N ILE A 63 15.75 1.37 1.42
CA ILE A 63 15.39 0.24 2.30
C ILE A 63 15.96 0.42 3.72
N ASP A 64 15.55 -0.44 4.66
CA ASP A 64 16.02 -0.46 6.05
C ASP A 64 15.79 0.85 6.84
N LEU A 65 14.66 1.51 6.57
CA LEU A 65 14.26 2.77 7.18
C LEU A 65 12.83 2.69 7.73
N ASP A 66 12.59 3.40 8.84
CA ASP A 66 11.24 3.65 9.33
C ASP A 66 10.54 4.66 8.41
N MET A 67 9.64 4.17 7.56
CA MET A 67 8.92 4.96 6.56
C MET A 67 7.71 5.66 7.17
N LYS A 68 7.56 6.96 6.88
CA LYS A 68 6.34 7.72 7.16
C LYS A 68 5.69 8.19 5.86
N ALA A 69 4.43 7.81 5.70
CA ALA A 69 3.63 8.17 4.53
C ALA A 69 3.65 9.69 4.31
N ASN A 70 3.77 10.09 3.04
CA ASN A 70 3.87 11.47 2.58
C ASN A 70 5.14 12.26 2.96
N GLU A 71 6.03 11.70 3.77
CA GLU A 71 7.25 12.38 4.24
C GLU A 71 8.53 11.79 3.62
N ILE A 72 8.60 10.46 3.49
CA ILE A 72 9.80 9.78 3.01
C ILE A 72 9.56 9.20 1.60
N ILE A 73 10.57 9.30 0.74
CA ILE A 73 10.59 8.71 -0.60
C ILE A 73 11.07 7.28 -0.49
N LEU A 74 10.27 6.32 -0.96
CA LEU A 74 10.62 4.90 -0.98
C LEU A 74 11.47 4.53 -2.21
N LEU A 75 11.15 5.11 -3.36
CA LEU A 75 11.73 4.76 -4.65
C LEU A 75 11.75 5.98 -5.57
N GLU A 76 12.81 6.09 -6.35
CA GLU A 76 12.99 7.12 -7.38
C GLU A 76 13.00 6.49 -8.78
N TYR A 77 12.45 7.19 -9.77
CA TYR A 77 12.40 6.74 -11.16
C TYR A 77 12.61 7.90 -12.14
N ASN A 78 13.07 7.60 -13.36
CA ASN A 78 13.27 8.56 -14.45
C ASN A 78 12.33 8.35 -15.62
#